data_AF-A0A964IAK6-F1
#
_entry.id   AF-A0A964IAK6-F1
#
_cell.length_a   1.000
_cell.length_b   1.000
_cell.length_c   1.000
_cell.angle_alpha   90.00
_cell.angle_beta   90.00
_cell.angle_gamma   90.00
#
_symmetry.space_group_name_H-M   'P 1'
#
loop_
_entity.id
_entity.type
_entity.pdbx_description
1 polymer ?
#
loop_
_entity_poly.entity_id
_entity_poly.type
_entity_poly.pdbx_seq_one_letter_code
_entity_poly.pdbx_strand_id
1 'polypeptide(L)'
;MNILDAVDAVSLRKDIPQFRAGDELKIHVRVIEGSKSRLQVFQGIVMRRQGDGVRETFTVRKISYGVGVERTFPVHTPVIEKIELVKKGEVRRAKLYYLRDLRGKATKIREKRDGVEGYGDGVLSTPAAESAAVVEAPAVAEPIVSEAVSEAPVQVETADVVVETEAVADETPKA
;
A
#
# COMPACT_ATOMS: atom_id res chain seq x y z
N MET A 1 7.74 31.27 2.12
CA MET A 1 7.15 30.58 3.28
C MET A 1 5.67 30.89 3.25
N ASN A 2 4.85 29.90 2.95
CA ASN A 2 3.41 30.08 2.96
C ASN A 2 2.91 29.84 4.38
N ILE A 3 1.85 30.56 4.76
CA ILE A 3 1.26 30.48 6.11
C ILE A 3 0.80 29.04 6.44
N LEU A 4 0.49 28.24 5.42
CA LEU A 4 -0.02 26.88 5.54
C LEU A 4 1.08 25.81 5.61
N ASP A 5 2.35 26.17 5.45
CA ASP A 5 3.46 25.20 5.42
C ASP A 5 3.51 24.35 6.70
N ALA A 6 3.16 24.93 7.87
CA ALA A 6 3.12 24.23 9.15
C ALA A 6 2.03 23.14 9.24
N VAL A 7 0.90 23.34 8.55
CA VAL A 7 -0.18 22.35 8.48
C VAL A 7 0.15 21.27 7.46
N ASP A 8 0.72 21.68 6.32
CA ASP A 8 1.11 20.78 5.25
C ASP A 8 2.21 19.79 5.70
N ALA A 9 3.12 20.23 6.58
CA ALA A 9 4.18 19.40 7.17
C ALA A 9 3.66 18.14 7.87
N VAL A 10 2.46 18.18 8.47
CA VAL A 10 1.87 17.05 9.20
C VAL A 10 1.39 15.95 8.24
N SER A 11 0.95 16.33 7.05
CA SER A 11 0.38 15.41 6.06
C SER A 11 1.42 14.89 5.04
N LEU A 12 2.67 15.37 5.13
CA LEU A 12 3.75 15.01 4.21
C LEU A 12 4.31 13.61 4.54
N ARG A 13 4.13 12.69 3.59
CA ARG A 13 4.74 11.35 3.61
C ARG A 13 6.20 11.38 3.14
N LYS A 14 7.07 10.60 3.80
CA LYS A 14 8.51 10.52 3.52
C LYS A 14 8.95 9.21 2.86
N ASP A 15 8.04 8.24 2.71
CA ASP A 15 8.29 6.89 2.20
C ASP A 15 8.17 6.80 0.66
N ILE A 16 8.09 7.94 -0.02
CA ILE A 16 7.84 8.01 -1.46
C ILE A 16 9.16 8.00 -2.22
N PRO A 17 9.37 7.07 -3.16
CA PRO A 17 10.57 7.05 -3.99
C PRO A 17 10.59 8.26 -4.93
N GLN A 18 11.79 8.75 -5.25
CA GLN A 18 11.94 9.80 -6.25
C GLN A 18 11.73 9.23 -7.66
N PHE A 19 10.71 9.75 -8.37
CA PHE A 19 10.41 9.40 -9.76
C PHE A 19 10.07 10.64 -10.59
N ARG A 20 10.22 10.51 -11.91
CA ARG A 20 10.02 11.57 -12.90
C ARG A 20 9.00 11.13 -13.96
N ALA A 21 8.62 12.08 -14.82
CA ALA A 21 7.81 11.74 -16.00
C ALA A 21 8.61 10.82 -16.92
N GLY A 22 7.94 9.83 -17.51
CA GLY A 22 8.54 8.81 -18.37
C GLY A 22 8.90 7.51 -17.66
N ASP A 23 8.98 7.52 -16.33
CA ASP A 23 9.22 6.31 -15.55
C ASP A 23 7.98 5.40 -15.52
N GLU A 24 8.23 4.10 -15.36
CA GLU A 24 7.19 3.11 -15.13
C GLU A 24 7.09 2.80 -13.63
N LEU A 25 5.91 3.03 -13.08
CA LEU A 25 5.61 2.81 -11.67
C LEU A 25 4.63 1.66 -11.51
N LYS A 26 4.81 0.92 -10.42
CA LYS A 26 3.85 -0.05 -9.90
C LYS A 26 3.29 0.50 -8.59
N ILE A 27 2.00 0.82 -8.61
CA ILE A 27 1.30 1.49 -7.51
C ILE A 27 0.34 0.51 -6.88
N HIS A 28 0.45 0.33 -5.57
CA HIS A 28 -0.45 -0.49 -4.79
C HIS A 28 -1.54 0.41 -4.18
N VAL A 29 -2.75 0.30 -4.73
CA VAL A 29 -3.89 1.12 -4.35
C VAL A 29 -4.83 0.29 -3.48
N ARG A 30 -5.17 0.79 -2.30
CA ARG A 30 -6.21 0.20 -1.46
C ARG A 30 -7.58 0.53 -2.04
N VAL A 31 -8.36 -0.50 -2.38
CA VAL A 31 -9.74 -0.37 -2.86
C VAL A 31 -10.67 -1.06 -1.87
N ILE A 32 -11.67 -0.33 -1.40
CA ILE A 32 -12.67 -0.82 -0.46
C ILE A 32 -13.96 -1.06 -1.26
N GLU A 33 -14.39 -2.31 -1.31
CA GLU A 33 -15.62 -2.75 -1.98
C GLU A 33 -16.58 -3.25 -0.89
N GLY A 34 -17.46 -2.37 -0.43
CA GLY A 34 -18.37 -2.66 0.69
C GLY A 34 -17.59 -2.92 1.99
N SER A 35 -17.67 -4.15 2.50
CA SER A 35 -16.99 -4.58 3.73
C SER A 35 -15.58 -5.16 3.52
N LYS A 36 -15.16 -5.42 2.27
CA LYS A 36 -13.86 -6.02 1.96
C LYS A 36 -12.90 -5.00 1.38
N SER A 37 -11.65 -5.04 1.84
CA SER A 37 -10.55 -4.26 1.26
C SER A 37 -9.60 -5.17 0.50
N ARG A 38 -9.15 -4.73 -0.68
CA ARG A 38 -8.09 -5.39 -1.45
C ARG A 38 -7.05 -4.40 -1.96
N LEU A 39 -5.86 -4.91 -2.22
CA LEU A 39 -4.77 -4.15 -2.81
C LEU A 39 -4.80 -4.33 -4.33
N GLN A 40 -5.20 -3.30 -5.06
CA GLN A 40 -5.21 -3.30 -6.52
C GLN A 40 -3.91 -2.70 -7.05
N VAL A 41 -3.22 -3.45 -7.91
CA VAL A 41 -1.98 -2.98 -8.53
C VAL A 41 -2.29 -2.21 -9.82
N PHE A 42 -1.83 -0.97 -9.88
CA PHE A 42 -1.84 -0.15 -11.09
C PHE A 42 -0.41 0.08 -11.57
N GLN A 43 -0.05 -0.56 -12.68
CA GLN A 43 1.26 -0.42 -13.30
C GLN A 43 1.17 0.35 -14.61
N GLY A 44 1.98 1.39 -14.79
CA GLY A 44 2.00 2.17 -16.02
C GLY A 44 3.03 3.29 -16.01
N ILE A 45 3.01 4.08 -17.09
CA ILE A 45 3.97 5.15 -17.34
C ILE A 45 3.48 6.46 -16.71
N VAL A 46 4.37 7.18 -16.02
CA VAL A 46 4.10 8.52 -15.50
C VAL A 46 4.07 9.52 -16.65
N MET A 47 2.89 10.09 -16.90
CA MET A 47 2.67 11.09 -17.94
C MET A 47 3.07 12.49 -17.51
N ARG A 48 2.77 12.83 -16.25
CA ARG A 48 3.05 14.12 -15.65
C ARG A 48 3.10 14.02 -14.14
N ARG A 49 3.80 14.96 -13.53
CA ARG A 49 3.78 15.30 -12.10
C ARG A 49 3.58 16.81 -11.99
N GLN A 50 2.72 17.25 -11.10
CA GLN A 50 2.30 18.64 -10.98
C GLN A 50 1.95 19.00 -9.54
N GLY A 51 2.07 20.28 -9.21
CA GLY A 51 1.87 20.77 -7.85
C GLY A 51 3.14 20.63 -7.04
N ASP A 52 3.02 20.99 -5.77
CA ASP A 52 4.09 20.97 -4.79
C ASP A 52 3.49 20.64 -3.41
N GLY A 53 4.34 20.16 -2.50
CA GLY A 53 3.95 19.74 -1.15
C GLY A 53 2.80 18.73 -1.12
N VAL A 54 1.85 18.92 -0.20
CA VAL A 54 0.72 18.00 0.02
C VAL A 54 -0.21 17.90 -1.20
N ARG A 55 -0.26 18.94 -2.02
CA ARG A 55 -1.14 19.02 -3.22
C ARG A 55 -0.49 18.43 -4.46
N GLU A 56 0.69 17.87 -4.33
CA GLU A 56 1.38 17.25 -5.44
C GLU A 56 0.61 16.04 -5.98
N THR A 57 0.44 16.00 -7.29
CA THR A 57 -0.29 14.95 -8.01
C THR A 57 0.52 14.46 -9.19
N PHE A 58 0.32 13.20 -9.56
CA PHE A 58 0.92 12.61 -10.75
C PHE A 58 -0.13 11.79 -11.50
N THR A 59 0.03 11.72 -12.82
CA THR A 59 -0.89 10.98 -13.68
C THR A 59 -0.14 9.81 -14.30
N VAL A 60 -0.69 8.61 -14.16
CA VAL A 60 -0.14 7.39 -14.74
C VAL A 60 -1.07 6.86 -15.82
N ARG A 61 -0.49 6.46 -16.95
CA ARG A 61 -1.18 5.90 -18.10
C ARG A 61 -0.80 4.44 -18.28
N LYS A 62 -1.81 3.58 -18.39
CA LYS A 62 -1.69 2.17 -18.74
C LYS A 62 -2.62 1.87 -19.91
N ILE A 63 -2.24 0.95 -20.78
CA ILE A 63 -3.20 0.36 -21.73
C ILE A 63 -3.73 -0.92 -21.08
N SER A 64 -5.03 -0.95 -20.78
CA SER A 64 -5.70 -2.13 -20.23
C SER A 64 -6.74 -2.59 -21.23
N TYR A 65 -6.68 -3.86 -21.65
CA TYR A 65 -7.63 -4.45 -22.60
C TYR A 65 -7.82 -3.61 -23.89
N GLY A 66 -6.74 -3.04 -24.43
CA GLY A 66 -6.78 -2.22 -25.64
C GLY A 66 -7.25 -0.77 -25.46
N VAL A 67 -7.72 -0.40 -24.26
CA VAL A 67 -8.15 0.96 -23.93
C VAL A 67 -7.09 1.66 -23.07
N GLY A 68 -6.77 2.90 -23.41
CA GLY A 68 -5.86 3.74 -22.62
C GLY A 68 -6.56 4.26 -21.38
N VAL A 69 -6.10 3.86 -20.20
CA VAL A 69 -6.60 4.29 -18.90
C VAL A 69 -5.58 5.23 -18.27
N GLU A 70 -6.02 6.44 -17.95
CA GLU A 70 -5.24 7.42 -17.19
C GLU A 70 -5.84 7.56 -15.78
N ARG A 71 -5.00 7.46 -14.77
CA ARG A 71 -5.41 7.70 -13.38
C ARG A 71 -4.49 8.72 -12.75
N THR A 72 -5.09 9.75 -12.14
CA THR A 72 -4.35 10.79 -11.40
C THR A 72 -4.42 10.47 -9.92
N PHE A 73 -3.27 10.52 -9.27
CA PHE A 73 -3.10 10.22 -7.86
C PHE A 73 -2.44 11.42 -7.16
N PRO A 74 -2.91 11.81 -5.97
CA PRO A 74 -2.11 12.60 -5.04
C PRO A 74 -0.94 11.78 -4.53
N VAL A 75 0.23 12.40 -4.38
CA VAL A 75 1.45 11.73 -3.93
C VAL A 75 1.32 11.26 -2.47
N HIS A 76 0.77 12.11 -1.60
CA HIS A 76 0.69 11.86 -0.16
C HIS A 76 -0.63 11.24 0.31
N THR A 77 -1.43 10.68 -0.59
CA THR A 77 -2.73 10.08 -0.20
C THR A 77 -2.54 8.80 0.63
N PRO A 78 -3.37 8.55 1.66
CA PRO A 78 -3.34 7.28 2.42
C PRO A 78 -3.90 6.11 1.62
N VAL A 79 -4.54 6.36 0.47
CA VAL A 79 -5.10 5.33 -0.40
C VAL A 79 -4.01 4.51 -1.08
N ILE A 80 -2.81 5.06 -1.23
CA ILE A 80 -1.65 4.36 -1.79
C ILE A 80 -0.87 3.72 -0.64
N GLU A 81 -0.65 2.41 -0.73
CA GLU A 81 0.13 1.70 0.27
C GLU A 81 1.62 1.76 -0.07
N LYS A 82 1.98 1.46 -1.32
CA LYS A 82 3.36 1.38 -1.78
C LYS A 82 3.50 1.84 -3.22
N ILE A 83 4.57 2.59 -3.51
CA ILE A 83 4.98 2.97 -4.85
C ILE A 83 6.33 2.30 -5.13
N GLU A 84 6.41 1.54 -6.22
CA GLU A 84 7.64 0.88 -6.66
C GLU A 84 8.03 1.41 -8.04
N LEU A 85 9.31 1.76 -8.20
CA LEU A 85 9.89 2.13 -9.48
C LEU A 85 10.29 0.86 -10.23
N VAL A 86 9.63 0.57 -11.34
CA VAL A 86 9.91 -0.62 -12.16
C VAL A 86 11.00 -0.31 -13.17
N LYS A 87 10.85 0.81 -13.89
CA LYS A 87 11.72 1.17 -15.00
C LYS A 87 11.91 2.66 -15.11
N LYS A 88 13.14 3.08 -15.42
CA LYS A 88 13.45 4.48 -15.70
C LYS A 88 13.31 4.80 -17.17
N GLY A 89 12.53 5.84 -17.48
CA GLY A 89 12.34 6.32 -18.83
C GLY A 89 13.27 7.49 -19.16
N GLU A 90 13.88 7.45 -20.34
CA GLU A 90 14.58 8.61 -20.90
C GLU A 90 13.60 9.43 -21.74
N VAL A 91 13.23 10.61 -21.25
CA VAL A 91 12.36 11.56 -21.95
C VAL A 91 12.89 12.98 -21.81
N ARG A 92 12.63 13.79 -22.85
CA ARG A 92 13.04 15.21 -22.88
C ARG A 92 11.93 16.18 -22.43
N ARG A 93 10.67 15.74 -22.44
CA ARG A 93 9.50 16.57 -22.10
C ARG A 93 9.06 16.27 -20.66
N ALA A 94 8.70 17.32 -19.90
CA ALA A 94 8.18 17.17 -18.55
C ALA A 94 6.74 16.60 -18.49
N LYS A 95 5.95 16.82 -19.55
CA LYS A 95 4.57 16.31 -19.69
C LYS A 95 4.45 15.54 -21.00
N LEU A 96 4.09 14.27 -20.92
CA LEU A 96 4.11 13.33 -22.04
C LEU A 96 2.75 13.16 -22.71
N TYR A 97 1.98 14.25 -22.85
CA TYR A 97 0.61 14.18 -23.41
C TYR A 97 0.53 13.58 -24.82
N TYR A 98 1.61 13.67 -25.59
CA TYR A 98 1.71 13.06 -26.92
C TYR A 98 1.53 11.53 -26.90
N LEU A 99 1.73 10.85 -25.77
CA LEU A 99 1.48 9.41 -25.63
C LEU A 99 -0.01 9.04 -25.71
N ARG A 100 -0.91 10.04 -25.75
CA ARG A 100 -2.35 9.83 -25.99
C ARG A 100 -2.65 9.43 -27.42
N ASP A 101 -1.95 10.04 -28.36
CA ASP A 101 -2.17 9.89 -29.79
C ASP A 101 -1.39 8.70 -30.37
N LEU A 102 -0.34 8.28 -29.67
CA LEU A 102 0.49 7.15 -30.05
C LEU A 102 -0.11 5.82 -29.57
N ARG A 103 0.04 4.77 -30.39
CA ARG A 103 -0.33 3.39 -30.05
C ARG A 103 0.76 2.38 -30.44
N GLY A 104 0.73 1.21 -29.81
CA GLY A 104 1.61 0.08 -30.15
C GLY A 104 3.09 0.39 -29.91
N LYS A 105 3.93 0.19 -30.92
CA LYS A 105 5.40 0.36 -30.79
C LYS A 105 5.81 1.83 -30.63
N ALA A 106 4.97 2.77 -31.05
CA ALA A 106 5.27 4.20 -30.99
C ALA A 106 5.23 4.77 -29.56
N THR A 107 4.53 4.11 -28.63
CA THR A 107 4.49 4.54 -27.21
C THR A 107 5.72 4.07 -26.42
N LYS A 108 6.62 3.29 -27.03
CA LYS A 108 7.79 2.75 -26.34
C LYS A 108 8.78 3.86 -26.00
N ILE A 109 9.00 4.07 -24.71
CA ILE A 109 10.01 5.00 -24.18
C ILE A 109 11.36 4.28 -24.09
N ARG A 110 12.44 5.02 -24.36
CA ARG A 110 13.81 4.51 -24.20
C ARG A 110 14.13 4.34 -22.72
N GLU A 111 14.88 3.32 -22.39
CA GLU A 111 15.30 3.06 -21.02
C GLU A 111 16.55 3.85 -20.69
N LYS A 112 16.54 4.54 -19.54
CA LYS A 112 17.71 5.24 -19.05
C LYS A 112 18.59 4.24 -18.26
N ARG A 113 19.71 3.82 -18.86
CA ARG A 113 20.64 2.82 -18.31
C ARG A 113 21.90 3.50 -17.77
N ASP A 114 21.75 4.18 -16.64
CA ASP A 114 22.87 4.91 -16.03
C ASP A 114 23.61 4.05 -14.98
N GLY A 115 23.21 2.79 -14.76
CA GLY A 115 23.80 1.91 -13.75
C GLY A 115 23.52 2.33 -12.29
N VAL A 116 22.86 3.47 -12.07
CA VAL A 116 22.45 3.96 -10.76
C VAL A 116 21.06 3.40 -10.42
N GLU A 117 20.90 2.82 -9.24
CA GLU A 117 19.58 2.53 -8.65
C GLU A 117 18.98 3.87 -8.15
N GLY A 118 17.84 4.30 -8.67
CA GLY A 118 17.25 5.62 -8.33
C GLY A 118 17.87 6.87 -9.00
N TYR A 119 17.35 8.06 -8.69
CA TYR A 119 17.73 9.31 -9.38
C TYR A 119 18.94 10.05 -8.80
N GLY A 120 19.72 9.45 -7.90
CA GLY A 120 21.06 9.92 -7.56
C GLY A 120 21.16 11.12 -6.60
N ASP A 121 20.06 11.60 -6.01
CA ASP A 121 20.08 12.73 -5.06
C ASP A 121 20.25 12.30 -3.58
N GLY A 122 20.88 11.15 -3.30
CA GLY A 122 21.31 10.79 -1.95
C GLY A 122 20.21 10.50 -0.91
N VAL A 123 18.93 10.41 -1.29
CA VAL A 123 17.85 9.99 -0.39
C VAL A 123 17.11 8.81 -1.03
N LEU A 124 17.52 7.60 -0.62
CA LEU A 124 16.75 6.35 -0.57
C LEU A 124 15.56 6.24 -1.55
N SER A 125 15.82 5.81 -2.79
CA SER A 125 14.77 5.39 -3.75
C SER A 125 14.01 4.12 -3.34
N THR A 126 14.44 3.52 -2.24
CA THR A 126 13.69 2.60 -1.41
C THR A 126 14.04 3.08 0.00
N PRO A 127 13.11 3.48 0.88
CA PRO A 127 13.45 3.41 2.29
C PRO A 127 13.96 1.98 2.48
N ALA A 128 15.19 1.83 2.95
CA ALA A 128 15.65 0.55 3.42
C ALA A 128 14.49 -0.01 4.22
N ALA A 129 13.97 -1.17 3.80
CA ALA A 129 13.28 -2.00 4.75
C ALA A 129 14.26 -2.05 5.92
N GLU A 130 13.89 -1.43 7.04
CA GLU A 130 14.48 -1.80 8.31
C GLU A 130 14.29 -3.30 8.37
N SER A 131 15.39 -3.95 8.02
CA SER A 131 15.57 -5.37 8.10
C SER A 131 15.16 -5.74 9.51
N ALA A 132 14.21 -6.66 9.59
CA ALA A 132 14.18 -7.70 10.58
C ALA A 132 15.57 -7.90 11.24
N ALA A 133 15.82 -7.18 12.32
CA ALA A 133 16.70 -7.59 13.40
C ALA A 133 15.74 -8.26 14.39
N VAL A 134 15.53 -9.57 14.24
CA VAL A 134 16.24 -10.56 15.06
C VAL A 134 16.06 -10.20 16.54
N VAL A 135 14.89 -10.54 17.08
CA VAL A 135 14.76 -10.83 18.51
C VAL A 135 15.20 -12.28 18.65
N GLU A 136 16.52 -12.45 18.68
CA GLU A 136 17.18 -13.67 19.09
C GLU A 136 16.84 -13.89 20.57
N ALA A 137 16.20 -15.03 20.85
CA ALA A 137 15.96 -15.49 22.20
C ALA A 137 17.31 -15.76 22.89
N PRO A 138 17.60 -15.18 24.06
CA PRO A 138 18.68 -15.67 24.88
C PRO A 138 18.11 -16.74 25.83
N ALA A 139 18.31 -18.00 25.46
CA ALA A 139 18.32 -19.10 26.39
C ALA A 139 19.77 -19.34 26.84
N VAL A 140 20.18 -18.90 28.03
CA VAL A 140 21.23 -19.55 28.83
C VAL A 140 21.00 -19.30 30.33
N ALA A 141 20.83 -20.44 31.02
CA ALA A 141 21.22 -20.79 32.38
C ALA A 141 20.57 -20.11 33.60
N GLU A 142 19.84 -20.98 34.29
CA GLU A 142 19.47 -21.03 35.71
C GLU A 142 20.51 -20.48 36.69
N PRO A 143 20.02 -19.98 37.84
CA PRO A 143 20.33 -20.72 39.06
C PRO A 143 19.07 -21.07 39.87
N ILE A 144 18.93 -22.38 40.10
CA ILE A 144 18.52 -23.04 41.35
C ILE A 144 18.45 -22.11 42.58
N VAL A 145 17.24 -21.87 43.10
CA VAL A 145 16.95 -21.89 44.54
C VAL A 145 15.59 -22.57 44.75
N SER A 146 15.66 -23.62 45.56
CA SER A 146 14.58 -24.41 46.12
C SER A 146 13.66 -23.58 47.04
N GLU A 147 12.35 -23.71 46.87
CA GLU A 147 11.46 -23.95 48.00
C GLU A 147 10.15 -24.61 47.53
N ALA A 148 9.95 -25.84 48.00
CA ALA A 148 8.73 -26.61 47.86
C ALA A 148 7.85 -26.35 49.09
N VAL A 149 6.58 -25.97 48.91
CA VAL A 149 5.46 -26.47 49.71
C VAL A 149 4.17 -26.42 48.87
N SER A 150 3.54 -27.59 48.83
CA SER A 150 2.19 -28.02 48.43
C SER A 150 1.01 -27.01 48.51
N GLU A 151 0.05 -27.12 47.58
CA GLU A 151 -1.25 -27.79 47.82
C GLU A 151 -2.12 -27.92 46.55
N ALA A 152 -3.15 -28.77 46.66
CA ALA A 152 -3.89 -29.55 45.67
C ALA A 152 -4.80 -28.81 44.63
N PRO A 153 -5.26 -29.52 43.57
CA PRO A 153 -6.15 -28.96 42.54
C PRO A 153 -7.63 -29.07 42.94
N VAL A 154 -8.43 -28.06 42.59
CA VAL A 154 -9.89 -28.17 42.59
C VAL A 154 -10.42 -27.78 41.21
N GLN A 155 -10.89 -28.80 40.49
CA GLN A 155 -11.84 -28.66 39.39
C GLN A 155 -13.20 -28.24 39.94
N VAL A 156 -13.87 -27.31 39.26
CA VAL A 156 -15.33 -27.22 39.29
C VAL A 156 -15.82 -27.03 37.86
N GLU A 157 -16.35 -28.11 37.30
CA GLU A 157 -17.36 -28.09 36.24
C GLU A 157 -18.65 -27.45 36.76
N THR A 158 -19.38 -26.76 35.88
CA THR A 158 -20.86 -26.64 35.77
C THR A 158 -21.17 -25.36 34.99
N ALA A 159 -22.12 -25.28 34.07
CA ALA A 159 -22.98 -26.27 33.43
C ALA A 159 -23.50 -25.65 32.13
N ASP A 160 -23.64 -26.47 31.10
CA ASP A 160 -24.56 -26.25 29.99
C ASP A 160 -25.99 -26.06 30.53
N VAL A 161 -26.72 -25.08 29.97
CA VAL A 161 -28.18 -25.10 29.97
C VAL A 161 -28.64 -24.97 28.51
N VAL A 162 -28.87 -26.15 27.94
CA VAL A 162 -29.79 -26.37 26.82
C VAL A 162 -31.21 -26.23 27.35
N VAL A 163 -32.03 -25.40 26.71
CA VAL A 163 -33.49 -25.58 26.71
C VAL A 163 -33.94 -25.53 25.25
N GLU A 164 -34.16 -26.73 24.72
CA GLU A 164 -35.03 -26.99 23.59
C GLU A 164 -36.49 -27.11 24.06
N THR A 165 -37.38 -27.06 23.06
CA THR A 165 -38.83 -27.36 23.04
C THR A 165 -39.75 -26.17 23.39
N GLU A 166 -40.84 -25.91 22.67
CA GLU A 166 -41.67 -26.82 21.88
C GLU A 166 -42.53 -26.05 20.87
N ALA A 167 -42.84 -26.73 19.76
CA ALA A 167 -43.73 -26.29 18.71
C ALA A 167 -45.20 -26.41 19.14
N VAL A 168 -46.05 -25.46 18.72
CA VAL A 168 -47.49 -25.70 18.52
C VAL A 168 -47.91 -25.03 17.22
N ALA A 169 -48.29 -25.87 16.27
CA ALA A 169 -49.07 -25.50 15.10
C ALA A 169 -50.54 -25.40 15.50
N ASP A 170 -51.27 -24.39 15.01
CA ASP A 170 -52.67 -24.62 14.63
C ASP A 170 -53.26 -23.57 13.66
N GLU A 171 -54.04 -24.11 12.72
CA GLU A 171 -55.18 -23.57 11.94
C GLU A 171 -55.17 -22.20 11.23
N THR A 172 -55.09 -22.26 9.88
CA THR A 172 -55.96 -21.50 8.95
C THR A 172 -57.44 -21.95 9.12
N PRO A 173 -58.50 -21.16 8.79
CA PRO A 173 -58.70 -20.60 7.43
C PRO A 173 -59.48 -19.26 7.29
N LYS A 174 -59.20 -18.60 6.15
CA LYS A 174 -60.12 -17.90 5.21
C LYS A 174 -61.08 -16.78 5.70
N ALA A 175 -60.89 -15.60 5.10
CA ALA A 175 -61.96 -14.74 4.56
C ALA A 175 -61.43 -14.05 3.29
#